data_AF-A0A8S2RZI6-F1
#
_entry.id   AF-A0A8S2RZI6-F1
#
_cell.length_a   1.000
_cell.length_b   1.000
_cell.length_c   1.000
_cell.angle_alpha   90.00
_cell.angle_beta   90.00
_cell.angle_gamma   90.00
#
_symmetry.space_group_name_H-M   'P 1'
#
loop_
_entity.id
_entity.type
_entity.pdbx_description
1 polymer ?
#
loop_
_entity_poly.entity_id
_entity_poly.type
_entity_poly.pdbx_seq_one_letter_code
_entity_poly.pdbx_strand_id
1 'polypeptide(L)'
;EKNNGSLTLNPASTALASAKTLQVLLHIGPVRAAQLVRFLYKANQLTRDNAPLDIAGALLNDIDLSGSPSLSGISLVGASLNNAIFVGQNVSGADFTRAQLHKATFSGADCRNAIFKEASMVDTNFTKLHGINSTFERANMSYVDMSQAILSFSTFTNVYMFKANLSRSDCSNVTFTDTIMVESNFNASNLSSASFHGVDLTRADFHKANNRNIKVNVSFLQSRINEAIFANATFTQSRFIECSLVGVNFQQAILDQTNFDYSDIQSADFSGATLSGSQMKRSSLIFATFTDAMLHYVTFPQTDLSHANLSRSRCNDKFGTRCDNGCDWQGVLSTYKTIQCNGIMSEEEFRFVRHVDPMKCNQSLVRNNWAVLVGSFLYKPYNSNGVSMCVLVSTPDFPVSYLVASVNISVSQSQRNFVKTGDAVLVVRVRMSPGLAVVINVTDTLNFHPIKNSADFVLAKSKRLYPNATHIQLLIKYFAAPSQSGPLWLDYIDVGVAPRPPQVSHDLSSFKR
;
A
#
# COMPACT_ATOMS: atom_id res chain seq x y z
N GLU A 1 55.41 15.58 40.76
CA GLU A 1 54.11 16.21 41.03
C GLU A 1 53.89 17.35 40.04
N LYS A 2 52.68 17.42 39.47
CA LYS A 2 52.03 18.54 38.75
C LYS A 2 52.94 19.57 38.05
N ASN A 3 53.26 19.33 36.79
CA ASN A 3 53.45 20.42 35.82
C ASN A 3 52.57 20.12 34.59
N ASN A 4 51.26 20.31 34.75
CA ASN A 4 50.29 20.46 33.64
C ASN A 4 50.47 21.84 32.99
N GLY A 5 51.70 22.22 32.69
CA GLY A 5 51.96 23.34 31.80
C GLY A 5 51.71 22.84 30.39
N SER A 6 50.51 23.10 29.86
CA SER A 6 50.36 23.21 28.41
C SER A 6 51.42 24.22 27.98
N LEU A 7 52.51 23.74 27.37
CA LEU A 7 53.46 24.59 26.68
C LEU A 7 52.68 25.21 25.53
N THR A 8 52.06 26.36 25.80
CA THR A 8 51.41 27.19 24.80
C THR A 8 52.52 27.79 23.95
N LEU A 9 53.01 27.00 23.00
CA LEU A 9 53.89 27.47 21.95
C LEU A 9 53.16 28.61 21.23
N ASN A 10 53.90 29.70 20.98
CA ASN A 10 53.36 30.74 20.12
C ASN A 10 53.09 30.16 18.71
N PRO A 11 52.18 30.74 17.92
CA PRO A 11 51.76 30.17 16.63
C PRO A 11 52.93 29.85 15.68
N ALA A 12 53.98 30.67 15.69
CA ALA A 12 55.17 30.46 14.87
C ALA A 12 55.99 29.23 15.31
N SER A 13 56.14 29.01 16.62
CA SER A 13 56.86 27.85 17.17
C SER A 13 56.08 26.56 16.95
N THR A 14 54.76 26.60 17.11
CA THR A 14 53.83 25.51 16.77
C THR A 14 53.97 25.14 15.30
N ALA A 15 53.89 26.12 14.39
CA ALA A 15 54.03 25.87 12.95
C ALA A 15 55.39 25.25 12.59
N LEU A 16 56.49 25.75 13.17
CA LEU A 16 57.82 25.19 12.94
C LEU A 16 57.95 23.75 13.47
N ALA A 17 57.38 23.47 14.65
CA ALA A 17 57.40 22.14 15.23
C ALA A 17 56.55 21.15 14.43
N SER A 18 55.37 21.55 13.95
CA SER A 18 54.54 20.77 13.02
C SER A 18 55.28 20.49 11.71
N ALA A 19 55.91 21.51 11.10
CA ALA A 19 56.67 21.34 9.87
C ALA A 19 57.83 20.34 10.03
N LYS A 20 58.58 20.43 11.14
CA LYS A 20 59.64 19.45 11.46
C LYS A 20 59.08 18.05 11.68
N THR A 21 57.93 17.94 12.35
CA THR A 21 57.26 16.65 12.61
C THR A 21 56.83 16.00 11.30
N LEU A 22 56.19 16.76 10.40
CA LEU A 22 55.84 16.31 9.06
C LEU A 22 57.09 15.88 8.27
N GLN A 23 58.17 16.66 8.34
CA GLN A 23 59.44 16.31 7.67
C GLN A 23 60.01 14.99 8.19
N VAL A 24 59.95 14.72 9.50
CA VAL A 24 60.38 13.44 10.07
C VAL A 24 59.50 12.30 9.58
N LEU A 25 58.16 12.47 9.61
CA LEU A 25 57.20 11.47 9.14
C LEU A 25 57.43 11.08 7.67
N LEU A 26 57.83 12.02 6.82
CA LEU A 26 58.16 11.77 5.42
C LEU A 26 59.35 10.83 5.20
N HIS A 27 60.31 10.78 6.13
CA HIS A 27 61.58 10.06 5.95
C HIS A 27 61.67 8.78 6.78
N ILE A 28 60.66 8.47 7.60
CA ILE A 28 60.62 7.26 8.40
C ILE A 28 59.59 6.28 7.84
N GLY A 29 59.94 4.99 7.80
CA GLY A 29 58.99 3.95 7.34
C GLY A 29 57.74 3.85 8.22
N PRO A 30 56.66 3.20 7.74
CA PRO A 30 55.33 3.21 8.35
C PRO A 30 55.31 2.73 9.81
N VAL A 31 56.14 1.74 10.14
CA VAL A 31 56.27 1.21 11.51
C VAL A 31 56.79 2.29 12.48
N ARG A 32 57.81 3.05 12.07
CA ARG A 32 58.38 4.13 12.90
C ARG A 32 57.43 5.34 12.94
N ALA A 33 56.75 5.62 11.82
CA ALA A 33 55.71 6.65 11.77
C ALA A 33 54.58 6.34 12.78
N ALA A 34 54.09 5.11 12.82
CA ALA A 34 53.09 4.67 13.79
C ALA A 34 53.53 4.87 15.24
N GLN A 35 54.77 4.46 15.56
CA GLN A 35 55.34 4.66 16.89
C GLN A 35 55.43 6.14 17.27
N LEU A 36 55.86 6.99 16.33
CA LEU A 36 55.96 8.42 16.52
C LEU A 36 54.58 9.06 16.74
N VAL A 37 53.59 8.76 15.89
CA VAL A 37 52.21 9.27 16.03
C VAL A 37 51.62 8.87 17.39
N ARG A 38 51.73 7.59 17.77
CA ARG A 38 51.26 7.09 19.07
C ARG A 38 51.98 7.77 20.25
N PHE A 39 53.28 8.02 20.12
CA PHE A 39 54.07 8.72 21.15
C PHE A 39 53.64 10.18 21.29
N LEU A 40 53.54 10.92 20.18
CA LEU A 40 53.13 12.32 20.16
C LEU A 40 51.70 12.47 20.70
N TYR A 41 50.79 11.55 20.36
CA TYR A 41 49.45 11.55 20.93
C TYR A 41 49.48 11.30 22.45
N LYS A 42 50.21 10.29 22.94
CA LYS A 42 50.36 10.03 24.39
C LYS A 42 50.96 11.23 25.15
N ALA A 43 51.83 11.99 24.49
CA ALA A 43 52.40 13.21 25.01
C ALA A 43 51.45 14.43 24.93
N ASN A 44 50.18 14.22 24.57
CA ASN A 44 49.16 15.25 24.33
C ASN A 44 49.59 16.31 23.30
N GLN A 45 50.32 15.87 22.26
CA GLN A 45 50.79 16.76 21.20
C GLN A 45 49.87 16.77 19.97
N LEU A 46 48.89 15.85 19.82
CA LEU A 46 48.09 15.63 18.58
C LEU A 46 46.55 15.54 18.79
N THR A 47 45.98 16.25 19.77
CA THR A 47 44.52 16.25 20.03
C THR A 47 43.70 17.16 19.10
N ARG A 48 42.36 17.02 19.09
CA ARG A 48 41.47 17.85 18.26
C ARG A 48 41.57 19.33 18.58
N ASP A 49 41.48 19.61 19.88
CA ASP A 49 41.31 20.95 20.42
C ASP A 49 42.60 21.33 21.13
N ASN A 50 43.25 22.39 20.66
CA ASN A 50 44.50 22.93 21.22
C ASN A 50 45.71 21.99 21.17
N ALA A 51 45.84 21.16 20.12
CA ALA A 51 47.09 20.43 19.92
C ALA A 51 48.28 21.38 19.66
N PRO A 52 49.41 21.19 20.36
CA PRO A 52 50.66 21.86 20.04
C PRO A 52 51.22 21.51 18.67
N LEU A 53 50.86 20.35 18.11
CA LEU A 53 51.30 19.89 16.79
C LEU A 53 50.10 19.52 15.93
N ASP A 54 50.21 19.85 14.64
CA ASP A 54 49.24 19.48 13.63
C ASP A 54 49.92 18.55 12.61
N ILE A 55 49.27 17.43 12.31
CA ILE A 55 49.69 16.47 11.29
C ILE A 55 48.71 16.42 10.11
N ALA A 56 47.90 17.47 9.94
CA ALA A 56 47.16 17.70 8.70
C ALA A 56 48.10 17.62 7.49
N GLY A 57 47.65 16.92 6.45
CA GLY A 57 48.44 16.69 5.23
C GLY A 57 49.58 15.68 5.38
N ALA A 58 49.76 15.02 6.53
CA ALA A 58 50.82 14.04 6.71
C ALA A 58 50.73 12.88 5.72
N LEU A 59 51.88 12.42 5.21
CA LEU A 59 51.97 11.21 4.40
C LEU A 59 52.16 10.00 5.31
N LEU A 60 51.09 9.26 5.54
CA LEU A 60 50.96 8.15 6.48
C LEU A 60 50.41 6.89 5.79
N ASN A 61 50.75 6.69 4.52
CA ASN A 61 50.32 5.48 3.79
C ASN A 61 50.90 4.23 4.45
N ASP A 62 50.12 3.14 4.42
CA ASP A 62 50.49 1.82 4.95
C ASP A 62 50.81 1.82 6.47
N ILE A 63 50.42 2.89 7.20
CA ILE A 63 50.64 2.99 8.64
C ILE A 63 49.74 2.03 9.41
N ASP A 64 50.28 1.37 10.43
CA ASP A 64 49.49 0.57 11.37
C ASP A 64 49.27 1.33 12.68
N LEU A 65 48.07 1.87 12.84
CA LEU A 65 47.57 2.56 14.02
C LEU A 65 46.54 1.72 14.80
N SER A 66 46.52 0.39 14.60
CA SER A 66 45.60 -0.52 15.30
C SER A 66 45.82 -0.50 16.83
N GLY A 67 44.76 -0.74 17.59
CA GLY A 67 44.81 -0.84 19.05
C GLY A 67 45.31 0.40 19.79
N SER A 68 45.78 0.23 21.03
CA SER A 68 46.16 1.33 21.93
C SER A 68 47.51 1.98 21.56
N PRO A 69 47.72 3.29 21.84
CA PRO A 69 46.82 4.26 22.48
C PRO A 69 45.63 4.70 21.63
N SER A 70 44.53 5.11 22.29
CA SER A 70 43.41 5.84 21.67
C SER A 70 43.93 7.04 20.89
N LEU A 71 43.32 7.35 19.76
CA LEU A 71 43.57 8.53 18.92
C LEU A 71 42.29 9.39 18.80
N SER A 72 41.46 9.40 19.84
CA SER A 72 40.21 10.17 19.87
C SER A 72 40.46 11.66 19.61
N GLY A 73 39.69 12.24 18.70
CA GLY A 73 39.80 13.64 18.34
C GLY A 73 41.00 13.99 17.46
N ILE A 74 41.85 13.05 17.06
CA ILE A 74 43.01 13.39 16.22
C ILE A 74 42.58 14.14 14.94
N SER A 75 43.32 15.19 14.58
CA SER A 75 43.18 15.86 13.28
C SER A 75 44.07 15.18 12.24
N LEU A 76 43.44 14.63 11.20
CA LEU A 76 44.09 14.01 10.04
C LEU A 76 43.59 14.66 8.74
N VAL A 77 43.26 15.96 8.82
CA VAL A 77 42.73 16.73 7.70
C VAL A 77 43.71 16.70 6.53
N GLY A 78 43.27 16.23 5.36
CA GLY A 78 44.09 16.15 4.15
C GLY A 78 45.22 15.10 4.20
N ALA A 79 45.32 14.29 5.27
CA ALA A 79 46.38 13.29 5.39
C ALA A 79 46.24 12.18 4.32
N SER A 80 47.38 11.67 3.84
CA SER A 80 47.42 10.48 2.98
C SER A 80 47.53 9.25 3.86
N LEU A 81 46.47 8.46 3.93
CA LEU A 81 46.29 7.29 4.80
C LEU A 81 45.83 6.07 3.96
N ASN A 82 46.28 5.99 2.70
CA ASN A 82 45.93 4.85 1.86
C ASN A 82 46.52 3.58 2.47
N ASN A 83 45.74 2.49 2.48
CA ASN A 83 46.05 1.23 3.16
C ASN A 83 46.33 1.33 4.68
N ALA A 84 46.02 2.45 5.33
CA ALA A 84 46.24 2.60 6.77
C ALA A 84 45.35 1.63 7.57
N ILE A 85 45.86 1.13 8.70
CA ILE A 85 45.18 0.15 9.56
C ILE A 85 44.79 0.82 10.88
N PHE A 86 43.49 0.89 11.14
CA PHE A 86 42.84 1.42 12.34
C PHE A 86 42.02 0.34 13.07
N VAL A 87 42.31 -0.95 12.86
CA VAL A 87 41.53 -2.06 13.43
C VAL A 87 41.41 -1.93 14.95
N GLY A 88 40.17 -1.92 15.44
CA GLY A 88 39.83 -1.80 16.87
C GLY A 88 40.28 -0.50 17.55
N GLN A 89 40.75 0.50 16.79
CA GLN A 89 41.24 1.76 17.32
C GLN A 89 40.10 2.68 17.76
N ASN A 90 40.32 3.47 18.80
CA ASN A 90 39.43 4.58 19.13
C ASN A 90 39.89 5.85 18.39
N VAL A 91 39.14 6.25 17.37
CA VAL A 91 39.27 7.51 16.63
C VAL A 91 37.99 8.35 16.77
N SER A 92 37.27 8.20 17.89
CA SER A 92 36.04 8.95 18.13
C SER A 92 36.31 10.45 18.11
N GLY A 93 35.49 11.22 17.40
CA GLY A 93 35.66 12.66 17.20
C GLY A 93 36.80 13.06 16.27
N ALA A 94 37.53 12.12 15.66
CA ALA A 94 38.63 12.42 14.74
C ALA A 94 38.13 13.15 13.48
N ASP A 95 38.99 13.99 12.93
CA ASP A 95 38.72 14.75 11.71
C ASP A 95 39.53 14.18 10.54
N PHE A 96 38.84 13.51 9.62
CA PHE A 96 39.38 12.98 8.37
C PHE A 96 39.00 13.85 7.17
N THR A 97 38.67 15.12 7.36
CA THR A 97 38.26 16.02 6.27
C THR A 97 39.32 16.06 5.17
N ARG A 98 38.95 15.75 3.92
CA ARG A 98 39.83 15.66 2.74
C ARG A 98 40.94 14.59 2.84
N ALA A 99 40.88 13.68 3.81
CA ALA A 99 41.86 12.60 3.92
C ALA A 99 41.73 11.59 2.77
N GLN A 100 42.85 10.99 2.37
CA GLN A 100 42.88 9.88 1.42
C GLN A 100 42.96 8.56 2.18
N LEU A 101 41.92 7.74 2.10
CA LEU A 101 41.72 6.52 2.89
C LEU A 101 41.46 5.30 2.00
N HIS A 102 41.91 5.33 0.74
CA HIS A 102 41.70 4.23 -0.20
C HIS A 102 42.24 2.93 0.40
N LYS A 103 41.41 1.88 0.46
CA LYS A 103 41.75 0.57 1.04
C LYS A 103 42.21 0.59 2.51
N ALA A 104 41.97 1.69 3.23
CA ALA A 104 42.21 1.73 4.67
C ALA A 104 41.26 0.75 5.40
N THR A 105 41.65 0.28 6.58
CA THR A 105 40.87 -0.67 7.37
C THR A 105 40.56 -0.12 8.75
N PHE A 106 39.27 0.09 9.03
CA PHE A 106 38.69 0.54 10.30
C PHE A 106 37.82 -0.56 10.94
N SER A 107 38.09 -1.83 10.64
CA SER A 107 37.27 -2.93 11.15
C SER A 107 37.20 -2.91 12.68
N GLY A 108 35.98 -2.84 13.23
CA GLY A 108 35.73 -2.74 14.67
C GLY A 108 36.23 -1.44 15.35
N ALA A 109 36.64 -0.43 14.59
CA ALA A 109 37.08 0.85 15.15
C ALA A 109 35.91 1.66 15.73
N ASP A 110 36.21 2.50 16.72
CA ASP A 110 35.28 3.49 17.26
C ASP A 110 35.47 4.83 16.54
N CYS A 111 34.54 5.16 15.66
CA CYS A 111 34.46 6.39 14.87
C CYS A 111 33.27 7.28 15.31
N ARG A 112 32.80 7.16 16.57
CA ARG A 112 31.69 7.99 17.05
C ARG A 112 32.02 9.47 16.91
N ASN A 113 31.11 10.25 16.35
CA ASN A 113 31.30 11.69 16.08
C ASN A 113 32.49 12.03 15.14
N ALA A 114 33.05 11.06 14.41
CA ALA A 114 34.12 11.33 13.45
C ALA A 114 33.58 12.08 12.22
N ILE A 115 34.45 12.88 11.59
CA ILE A 115 34.12 13.73 10.43
C ILE A 115 34.85 13.21 9.21
N PHE A 116 34.12 12.88 8.14
CA PHE A 116 34.63 12.40 6.86
C PHE A 116 34.19 13.30 5.70
N LYS A 117 34.31 14.61 5.86
CA LYS A 117 33.96 15.57 4.81
C LYS A 117 34.99 15.52 3.68
N GLU A 118 34.55 15.39 2.43
CA GLU A 118 35.40 15.39 1.22
C GLU A 118 36.50 14.31 1.24
N ALA A 119 36.39 13.29 2.09
CA ALA A 119 37.36 12.21 2.18
C ALA A 119 37.19 11.21 1.02
N SER A 120 38.29 10.63 0.55
CA SER A 120 38.26 9.54 -0.44
C SER A 120 38.47 8.20 0.25
N MET A 121 37.44 7.37 0.30
CA MET A 121 37.32 6.11 1.03
C MET A 121 36.91 4.95 0.11
N VAL A 122 37.43 4.94 -1.13
CA VAL A 122 37.18 3.85 -2.07
C VAL A 122 37.81 2.56 -1.54
N ASP A 123 37.06 1.46 -1.59
CA ASP A 123 37.47 0.14 -1.07
C ASP A 123 37.84 0.13 0.43
N THR A 124 37.40 1.11 1.22
CA THR A 124 37.69 1.15 2.67
C THR A 124 36.88 0.08 3.41
N ASN A 125 37.50 -0.59 4.37
CA ASN A 125 36.84 -1.58 5.23
C ASN A 125 36.40 -0.94 6.55
N PHE A 126 35.09 -0.69 6.69
CA PHE A 126 34.38 -0.25 7.90
C PHE A 126 33.53 -1.38 8.52
N THR A 127 33.89 -2.65 8.30
CA THR A 127 33.14 -3.77 8.87
C THR A 127 33.08 -3.65 10.39
N LYS A 128 31.88 -3.79 10.98
CA LYS A 128 31.67 -3.66 12.43
C LYS A 128 32.12 -2.32 13.04
N LEU A 129 32.26 -1.27 12.24
CA LEU A 129 32.58 0.08 12.73
C LEU A 129 31.52 0.56 13.74
N HIS A 130 31.93 1.26 14.79
CA HIS A 130 31.03 2.05 15.62
C HIS A 130 31.06 3.53 15.17
N GLY A 131 30.15 3.90 14.26
CA GLY A 131 30.08 5.23 13.64
C GLY A 131 28.89 6.08 14.08
N ILE A 132 28.38 5.91 15.31
CA ILE A 132 27.23 6.69 15.82
C ILE A 132 27.55 8.20 15.74
N ASN A 133 26.60 9.00 15.24
CA ASN A 133 26.75 10.45 15.03
C ASN A 133 27.95 10.87 14.15
N SER A 134 28.51 9.96 13.34
CA SER A 134 29.54 10.35 12.37
C SER A 134 28.94 11.11 11.19
N THR A 135 29.73 11.98 10.57
CA THR A 135 29.30 12.80 9.44
C THR A 135 30.11 12.50 8.18
N PHE A 136 29.40 12.23 7.08
CA PHE A 136 29.96 12.01 5.76
C PHE A 136 29.34 13.05 4.82
N GLU A 137 30.17 13.94 4.28
CA GLU A 137 29.71 15.01 3.40
C GLU A 137 30.60 15.05 2.16
N ARG A 138 30.05 14.95 0.96
CA ARG A 138 30.81 15.04 -0.31
C ARG A 138 31.96 14.02 -0.41
N ALA A 139 31.86 12.90 0.30
CA ALA A 139 32.86 11.84 0.31
C ALA A 139 32.67 10.88 -0.86
N ASN A 140 33.76 10.23 -1.29
CA ASN A 140 33.69 9.08 -2.19
C ASN A 140 33.91 7.79 -1.40
N MET A 141 32.90 6.95 -1.33
CA MET A 141 32.84 5.69 -0.56
C MET A 141 32.44 4.52 -1.46
N SER A 142 32.82 4.58 -2.74
CA SER A 142 32.55 3.50 -3.69
C SER A 142 33.20 2.20 -3.19
N TYR A 143 32.46 1.08 -3.25
CA TYR A 143 32.90 -0.24 -2.83
C TYR A 143 33.26 -0.39 -1.34
N VAL A 144 32.82 0.55 -0.49
CA VAL A 144 33.06 0.48 0.95
C VAL A 144 32.34 -0.72 1.57
N ASP A 145 32.99 -1.41 2.52
CA ASP A 145 32.34 -2.46 3.31
C ASP A 145 32.01 -1.94 4.72
N MET A 146 30.75 -1.67 4.98
CA MET A 146 30.16 -1.28 6.26
C MET A 146 29.29 -2.39 6.86
N SER A 147 29.49 -3.65 6.45
CA SER A 147 28.66 -4.74 6.95
C SER A 147 28.81 -4.87 8.47
N GLN A 148 27.67 -5.05 9.15
CA GLN A 148 27.55 -5.10 10.62
C GLN A 148 28.01 -3.82 11.34
N ALA A 149 28.20 -2.69 10.65
CA ALA A 149 28.51 -1.42 11.30
C ALA A 149 27.32 -0.89 12.11
N ILE A 150 27.61 -0.14 13.17
CA ILE A 150 26.64 0.60 13.98
C ILE A 150 26.74 2.07 13.57
N LEU A 151 25.78 2.54 12.78
CA LEU A 151 25.76 3.86 12.15
C LEU A 151 24.63 4.74 12.69
N SER A 152 23.94 4.35 13.76
CA SER A 152 22.75 5.06 14.21
C SER A 152 22.99 6.56 14.36
N PHE A 153 22.06 7.38 13.87
CA PHE A 153 22.15 8.85 13.86
C PHE A 153 23.30 9.47 13.02
N SER A 154 24.01 8.68 12.21
CA SER A 154 25.00 9.25 11.28
C SER A 154 24.32 9.99 10.10
N THR A 155 25.07 10.89 9.45
CA THR A 155 24.59 11.64 8.29
C THR A 155 25.48 11.40 7.07
N PHE A 156 24.84 11.24 5.91
CA PHE A 156 25.46 11.09 4.61
C PHE A 156 24.83 12.12 3.66
N THR A 157 25.60 13.13 3.25
CA THR A 157 25.11 14.22 2.40
C THR A 157 25.99 14.36 1.17
N ASN A 158 25.39 14.26 -0.02
CA ASN A 158 26.10 14.31 -1.31
C ASN A 158 27.26 13.28 -1.41
N VAL A 159 27.06 12.07 -0.88
CA VAL A 159 28.09 11.02 -0.86
C VAL A 159 27.92 10.08 -2.06
N TYR A 160 29.03 9.55 -2.57
CA TYR A 160 29.03 8.48 -3.57
C TYR A 160 29.32 7.14 -2.88
N MET A 161 28.37 6.21 -2.92
CA MET A 161 28.42 4.89 -2.27
C MET A 161 28.09 3.76 -3.26
N PHE A 162 28.55 3.88 -4.51
CA PHE A 162 28.33 2.85 -5.53
C PHE A 162 28.81 1.48 -5.03
N LYS A 163 27.94 0.47 -5.07
CA LYS A 163 28.24 -0.90 -4.58
C LYS A 163 28.72 -0.98 -3.14
N ALA A 164 28.31 -0.05 -2.27
CA ALA A 164 28.60 -0.12 -0.85
C ALA A 164 27.87 -1.31 -0.19
N ASN A 165 28.54 -1.99 0.75
CA ASN A 165 27.96 -3.07 1.54
C ASN A 165 27.57 -2.58 2.93
N LEU A 166 26.28 -2.41 3.20
CA LEU A 166 25.70 -2.10 4.51
C LEU A 166 24.90 -3.30 5.07
N SER A 167 25.19 -4.52 4.63
CA SER A 167 24.42 -5.69 5.09
C SER A 167 24.55 -5.89 6.61
N ARG A 168 23.42 -6.19 7.26
CA ARG A 168 23.31 -6.43 8.70
C ARG A 168 23.79 -5.27 9.58
N SER A 169 23.92 -4.06 9.03
CA SER A 169 24.25 -2.86 9.80
C SER A 169 23.06 -2.39 10.66
N ASP A 170 23.36 -1.59 11.67
CA ASP A 170 22.38 -0.74 12.33
C ASP A 170 22.43 0.67 11.72
N CYS A 171 21.50 0.97 10.83
CA CYS A 171 21.28 2.26 10.21
C CYS A 171 20.02 2.96 10.77
N SER A 172 19.62 2.65 12.01
CA SER A 172 18.49 3.31 12.63
C SER A 172 18.72 4.83 12.78
N ASN A 173 17.71 5.64 12.44
CA ASN A 173 17.79 7.10 12.45
C ASN A 173 18.93 7.70 11.57
N VAL A 174 19.50 6.95 10.63
CA VAL A 174 20.47 7.49 9.68
C VAL A 174 19.77 8.42 8.69
N THR A 175 20.46 9.49 8.31
CA THR A 175 20.01 10.39 7.24
C THR A 175 20.93 10.29 6.03
N PHE A 176 20.36 9.90 4.89
CA PHE A 176 20.97 9.98 3.56
C PHE A 176 20.26 11.07 2.75
N THR A 177 21.02 12.07 2.29
CA THR A 177 20.52 13.17 1.48
C THR A 177 21.37 13.29 0.21
N ASP A 178 20.72 13.32 -0.95
CA ASP A 178 21.35 13.52 -2.26
C ASP A 178 22.55 12.57 -2.51
N THR A 179 22.43 11.33 -2.02
CA THR A 179 23.49 10.33 -2.03
C THR A 179 23.27 9.32 -3.16
N ILE A 180 24.34 8.92 -3.84
CA ILE A 180 24.29 7.91 -4.91
C ILE A 180 24.71 6.56 -4.33
N MET A 181 23.79 5.62 -4.24
CA MET A 181 23.92 4.31 -3.60
C MET A 181 23.53 3.16 -4.54
N VAL A 182 23.73 3.36 -5.85
CA VAL A 182 23.41 2.37 -6.89
C VAL A 182 24.12 1.04 -6.60
N GLU A 183 23.38 -0.05 -6.69
CA GLU A 183 23.82 -1.43 -6.39
C GLU A 183 24.37 -1.64 -4.97
N SER A 184 23.98 -0.80 -4.01
CA SER A 184 24.34 -1.00 -2.60
C SER A 184 23.56 -2.14 -1.94
N ASN A 185 24.12 -2.72 -0.88
CA ASN A 185 23.54 -3.86 -0.17
C ASN A 185 23.14 -3.48 1.26
N PHE A 186 21.85 -3.51 1.55
CA PHE A 186 21.19 -3.31 2.85
C PHE A 186 20.54 -4.60 3.38
N ASN A 187 20.97 -5.77 2.90
CA ASN A 187 20.37 -7.05 3.27
C ASN A 187 20.39 -7.23 4.81
N ALA A 188 19.22 -7.50 5.38
CA ALA A 188 19.02 -7.69 6.81
C ALA A 188 19.53 -6.53 7.71
N SER A 189 19.68 -5.31 7.19
CA SER A 189 20.00 -4.14 7.99
C SER A 189 18.80 -3.66 8.81
N ASN A 190 19.06 -2.94 9.90
CA ASN A 190 18.07 -2.15 10.61
C ASN A 190 18.02 -0.73 10.04
N LEU A 191 16.86 -0.31 9.54
CA LEU A 191 16.60 1.00 8.94
C LEU A 191 15.48 1.75 9.67
N SER A 192 15.09 1.32 10.87
CA SER A 192 14.02 1.98 11.64
C SER A 192 14.29 3.49 11.78
N SER A 193 13.30 4.31 11.45
CA SER A 193 13.39 5.78 11.39
C SER A 193 14.47 6.35 10.46
N ALA A 194 15.04 5.59 9.53
CA ALA A 194 16.00 6.12 8.57
C ALA A 194 15.31 7.04 7.55
N SER A 195 16.04 8.04 7.07
CA SER A 195 15.59 8.99 6.05
C SER A 195 16.50 8.92 4.83
N PHE A 196 15.90 8.71 3.67
CA PHE A 196 16.48 8.77 2.35
C PHE A 196 15.75 9.88 1.58
N HIS A 197 16.44 10.96 1.26
CA HIS A 197 15.89 12.09 0.51
C HIS A 197 16.73 12.36 -0.72
N GLY A 198 16.12 12.33 -1.91
CA GLY A 198 16.83 12.61 -3.16
C GLY A 198 17.93 11.58 -3.50
N VAL A 199 17.85 10.36 -2.95
CA VAL A 199 18.92 9.35 -3.15
C VAL A 199 18.71 8.54 -4.42
N ASP A 200 19.80 7.98 -4.96
CA ASP A 200 19.74 6.96 -6.01
C ASP A 200 20.10 5.58 -5.45
N LEU A 201 19.09 4.72 -5.28
CA LEU A 201 19.14 3.34 -4.81
C LEU A 201 18.83 2.35 -5.93
N THR A 202 19.08 2.72 -7.19
CA THR A 202 18.84 1.82 -8.33
C THR A 202 19.56 0.48 -8.10
N ARG A 203 18.83 -0.64 -8.22
CA ARG A 203 19.30 -2.01 -7.99
C ARG A 203 19.89 -2.27 -6.59
N ALA A 204 19.52 -1.48 -5.58
CA ALA A 204 19.93 -1.75 -4.21
C ALA A 204 19.21 -2.98 -3.64
N ASP A 205 19.90 -3.72 -2.76
CA ASP A 205 19.38 -4.92 -2.11
C ASP A 205 18.91 -4.61 -0.67
N PHE A 206 17.62 -4.59 -0.43
CA PHE A 206 16.97 -4.47 0.89
C PHE A 206 16.37 -5.80 1.38
N HIS A 207 16.74 -6.95 0.81
CA HIS A 207 16.17 -8.24 1.21
C HIS A 207 16.25 -8.43 2.73
N LYS A 208 15.12 -8.81 3.34
CA LYS A 208 15.01 -9.05 4.79
C LYS A 208 15.39 -7.85 5.68
N ALA A 209 15.52 -6.64 5.14
CA ALA A 209 15.72 -5.44 5.96
C ALA A 209 14.56 -5.29 6.96
N ASN A 210 14.88 -4.82 8.17
CA ASN A 210 13.94 -4.63 9.29
C ASN A 210 13.18 -5.88 9.76
N ASN A 211 13.58 -7.11 9.38
CA ASN A 211 12.81 -8.32 9.69
C ASN A 211 12.67 -8.67 11.19
N ARG A 212 13.35 -7.95 12.09
CA ARG A 212 13.23 -8.07 13.56
C ARG A 212 12.45 -6.93 14.22
N ASN A 213 12.04 -5.91 13.46
CA ASN A 213 11.47 -4.68 13.99
C ASN A 213 9.97 -4.59 13.72
N ILE A 214 9.20 -4.34 14.79
CA ILE A 214 7.74 -4.18 14.71
C ILE A 214 7.30 -2.73 14.44
N LYS A 215 8.21 -1.77 14.63
CA LYS A 215 7.99 -0.35 14.33
C LYS A 215 9.04 0.07 13.31
N VAL A 216 8.57 0.23 12.08
CA VAL A 216 9.33 0.71 10.95
C VAL A 216 8.63 1.97 10.44
N ASN A 217 9.40 2.96 10.02
CA ASN A 217 8.94 4.27 9.56
C ASN A 217 10.04 4.90 8.71
N VAL A 218 10.43 4.22 7.64
CA VAL A 218 11.49 4.68 6.75
C VAL A 218 10.91 5.71 5.77
N SER A 219 11.67 6.74 5.45
CA SER A 219 11.31 7.70 4.39
C SER A 219 12.24 7.56 3.21
N PHE A 220 11.69 7.52 1.99
CA PHE A 220 12.41 7.51 0.72
C PHE A 220 12.06 8.69 -0.20
N LEU A 221 11.51 9.78 0.35
CA LEU A 221 11.02 10.95 -0.39
C LEU A 221 11.92 11.37 -1.57
N GLN A 222 11.34 11.52 -2.76
CA GLN A 222 12.02 12.02 -3.96
C GLN A 222 13.22 11.19 -4.42
N SER A 223 13.22 9.89 -4.12
CA SER A 223 14.35 9.00 -4.44
C SER A 223 14.12 8.15 -5.68
N ARG A 224 15.20 7.77 -6.35
CA ARG A 224 15.21 6.76 -7.41
C ARG A 224 15.57 5.41 -6.81
N ILE A 225 14.72 4.41 -6.99
CA ILE A 225 14.80 3.10 -6.34
C ILE A 225 14.42 2.00 -7.36
N ASN A 226 14.71 2.24 -8.63
CA ASN A 226 14.36 1.33 -9.72
C ASN A 226 15.09 0.00 -9.58
N GLU A 227 14.40 -1.10 -9.86
CA GLU A 227 14.94 -2.47 -9.83
C GLU A 227 15.56 -2.88 -8.48
N ALA A 228 15.32 -2.12 -7.41
CA ALA A 228 15.75 -2.49 -6.08
C ALA A 228 14.95 -3.70 -5.55
N ILE A 229 15.50 -4.40 -4.58
CA ILE A 229 14.91 -5.63 -4.06
C ILE A 229 14.55 -5.49 -2.60
N PHE A 230 13.27 -5.49 -2.29
CA PHE A 230 12.66 -5.42 -0.96
C PHE A 230 12.04 -6.74 -0.54
N ALA A 231 12.33 -7.84 -1.24
CA ALA A 231 11.67 -9.11 -0.98
C ALA A 231 11.92 -9.59 0.46
N ASN A 232 10.86 -10.06 1.12
CA ASN A 232 10.85 -10.46 2.54
C ASN A 232 11.24 -9.35 3.54
N ALA A 233 11.21 -8.07 3.14
CA ALA A 233 11.54 -6.97 4.03
C ALA A 233 10.30 -6.38 4.71
N THR A 234 10.52 -5.70 5.84
CA THR A 234 9.45 -4.99 6.58
C THR A 234 9.62 -3.49 6.42
N PHE A 235 8.60 -2.83 5.87
CA PHE A 235 8.55 -1.38 5.67
C PHE A 235 7.17 -0.82 6.02
N THR A 236 6.50 -1.39 7.02
CA THR A 236 5.24 -0.85 7.56
C THR A 236 5.36 0.65 7.83
N GLN A 237 4.28 1.42 7.63
CA GLN A 237 4.22 2.86 7.92
C GLN A 237 5.33 3.71 7.25
N SER A 238 6.00 3.16 6.23
CA SER A 238 7.08 3.86 5.53
C SER A 238 6.51 4.77 4.43
N ARG A 239 7.38 5.64 3.88
CA ARG A 239 7.00 6.64 2.87
C ARG A 239 7.88 6.50 1.64
N PHE A 240 7.29 6.11 0.53
CA PHE A 240 7.84 6.16 -0.82
C PHE A 240 7.08 7.23 -1.61
N ILE A 241 7.25 8.49 -1.24
CA ILE A 241 6.53 9.62 -1.84
C ILE A 241 7.38 10.24 -2.95
N GLU A 242 6.78 10.55 -4.10
CA GLU A 242 7.47 11.15 -5.26
C GLU A 242 8.70 10.33 -5.71
N CYS A 243 8.62 9.00 -5.60
CA CYS A 243 9.71 8.09 -5.91
C CYS A 243 9.60 7.50 -7.33
N SER A 244 10.75 7.09 -7.87
CA SER A 244 10.79 6.15 -9.00
C SER A 244 11.10 4.75 -8.45
N LEU A 245 10.19 3.81 -8.67
CA LEU A 245 10.14 2.44 -8.15
C LEU A 245 9.92 1.43 -9.30
N VAL A 246 10.37 1.77 -10.50
CA VAL A 246 10.13 0.96 -11.70
C VAL A 246 10.84 -0.38 -11.56
N GLY A 247 10.11 -1.48 -11.78
CA GLY A 247 10.66 -2.84 -11.73
C GLY A 247 11.09 -3.30 -10.33
N VAL A 248 10.68 -2.61 -9.27
CA VAL A 248 11.10 -2.93 -7.91
C VAL A 248 10.44 -4.25 -7.45
N ASN A 249 11.18 -5.06 -6.70
CA ASN A 249 10.70 -6.35 -6.20
C ASN A 249 10.29 -6.24 -4.71
N PHE A 250 8.99 -6.26 -4.44
CA PHE A 250 8.37 -6.28 -3.12
C PHE A 250 7.80 -7.66 -2.74
N GLN A 251 8.23 -8.76 -3.36
CA GLN A 251 7.68 -10.09 -3.09
C GLN A 251 7.74 -10.42 -1.59
N GLN A 252 6.59 -10.83 -1.03
CA GLN A 252 6.48 -11.20 0.39
C GLN A 252 6.89 -10.08 1.38
N ALA A 253 6.97 -8.83 0.92
CA ALA A 253 7.26 -7.70 1.79
C ALA A 253 6.06 -7.34 2.67
N ILE A 254 6.33 -6.80 3.85
CA ILE A 254 5.31 -6.26 4.76
C ILE A 254 5.31 -4.74 4.62
N LEU A 255 4.32 -4.22 3.90
CA LEU A 255 4.18 -2.81 3.52
C LEU A 255 2.91 -2.19 4.11
N ASP A 256 2.34 -2.75 5.16
CA ASP A 256 1.10 -2.22 5.76
C ASP A 256 1.24 -0.74 6.15
N GLN A 257 0.22 0.06 5.83
CA GLN A 257 0.15 1.50 6.09
C GLN A 257 1.27 2.31 5.39
N THR A 258 1.84 1.80 4.31
CA THR A 258 2.86 2.52 3.55
C THR A 258 2.24 3.56 2.62
N ASN A 259 2.89 4.72 2.49
CA ASN A 259 2.48 5.76 1.55
C ASN A 259 3.37 5.70 0.30
N PHE A 260 2.76 5.50 -0.87
CA PHE A 260 3.41 5.50 -2.18
C PHE A 260 2.97 6.68 -3.08
N ASP A 261 2.35 7.72 -2.53
CA ASP A 261 1.72 8.79 -3.29
C ASP A 261 2.69 9.46 -4.28
N TYR A 262 2.18 9.79 -5.46
CA TYR A 262 2.90 10.48 -6.55
C TYR A 262 4.11 9.71 -7.10
N SER A 263 4.17 8.39 -6.87
CA SER A 263 5.31 7.57 -7.29
C SER A 263 5.06 6.83 -8.60
N ASP A 264 6.15 6.58 -9.32
CA ASP A 264 6.17 5.71 -10.50
C ASP A 264 6.58 4.29 -10.08
N ILE A 265 5.64 3.35 -10.09
CA ILE A 265 5.75 2.00 -9.53
C ILE A 265 5.45 0.96 -10.63
N GLN A 266 5.75 1.31 -11.88
CA GLN A 266 5.51 0.45 -13.02
C GLN A 266 6.29 -0.85 -12.94
N SER A 267 5.67 -1.95 -13.38
CA SER A 267 6.28 -3.29 -13.41
C SER A 267 6.82 -3.78 -12.05
N ALA A 268 6.36 -3.19 -10.94
CA ALA A 268 6.74 -3.65 -9.61
C ALA A 268 6.05 -4.97 -9.27
N ASP A 269 6.74 -5.80 -8.49
CA ASP A 269 6.23 -7.11 -8.07
C ASP A 269 5.90 -7.12 -6.57
N PHE A 270 4.62 -7.08 -6.25
CA PHE A 270 4.05 -7.18 -4.90
C PHE A 270 3.53 -8.60 -4.58
N SER A 271 3.96 -9.64 -5.29
CA SER A 271 3.40 -10.98 -5.12
C SER A 271 3.56 -11.49 -3.68
N GLY A 272 2.45 -11.89 -3.07
CA GLY A 272 2.39 -12.33 -1.67
C GLY A 272 2.69 -11.26 -0.61
N ALA A 273 2.83 -9.99 -0.99
CA ALA A 273 3.09 -8.89 -0.07
C ALA A 273 1.83 -8.49 0.72
N THR A 274 2.00 -7.85 1.87
CA THR A 274 0.91 -7.19 2.59
C THR A 274 1.01 -5.68 2.41
N LEU A 275 -0.11 -5.04 2.05
CA LEU A 275 -0.18 -3.60 1.84
C LEU A 275 -1.33 -2.98 2.63
N SER A 276 -1.81 -3.61 3.71
CA SER A 276 -3.07 -3.22 4.33
C SER A 276 -3.04 -1.76 4.81
N GLY A 277 -4.01 -0.94 4.38
CA GLY A 277 -4.07 0.49 4.71
C GLY A 277 -3.09 1.39 3.93
N SER A 278 -2.43 0.87 2.90
CA SER A 278 -1.47 1.66 2.11
C SER A 278 -2.16 2.67 1.19
N GLN A 279 -1.43 3.72 0.85
CA GLN A 279 -1.90 4.83 0.02
C GLN A 279 -1.08 4.89 -1.27
N MET A 280 -1.73 5.08 -2.41
CA MET A 280 -1.09 5.13 -3.73
C MET A 280 -1.61 6.29 -4.58
N LYS A 281 -2.03 7.40 -3.98
CA LYS A 281 -2.66 8.52 -4.70
C LYS A 281 -1.79 9.01 -5.86
N ARG A 282 -2.39 9.18 -7.05
CA ARG A 282 -1.70 9.72 -8.25
C ARG A 282 -0.40 8.98 -8.60
N SER A 283 -0.38 7.67 -8.35
CA SER A 283 0.76 6.82 -8.69
C SER A 283 0.53 6.10 -10.02
N SER A 284 1.62 5.61 -10.63
CA SER A 284 1.56 4.74 -11.80
C SER A 284 1.93 3.32 -11.39
N LEU A 285 1.04 2.35 -11.62
CA LEU A 285 1.24 0.93 -11.33
C LEU A 285 1.03 0.08 -12.59
N ILE A 286 1.34 0.65 -13.75
CA ILE A 286 1.18 -0.04 -15.03
C ILE A 286 2.04 -1.31 -15.02
N PHE A 287 1.46 -2.45 -15.40
CA PHE A 287 2.11 -3.77 -15.37
C PHE A 287 2.57 -4.25 -13.97
N ALA A 288 2.14 -3.62 -12.88
CA ALA A 288 2.47 -4.10 -11.54
C ALA A 288 1.76 -5.42 -11.22
N THR A 289 2.42 -6.30 -10.48
CA THR A 289 1.86 -7.60 -10.08
C THR A 289 1.52 -7.60 -8.59
N PHE A 290 0.31 -8.05 -8.24
CA PHE A 290 -0.24 -8.16 -6.89
C PHE A 290 -0.73 -9.58 -6.59
N THR A 291 -0.17 -10.57 -7.28
CA THR A 291 -0.63 -11.95 -7.19
C THR A 291 -0.56 -12.44 -5.74
N ASP A 292 -1.66 -12.97 -5.21
CA ASP A 292 -1.75 -13.42 -3.81
C ASP A 292 -1.49 -12.34 -2.72
N ALA A 293 -1.47 -11.05 -3.09
CA ALA A 293 -1.21 -9.95 -2.15
C ALA A 293 -2.42 -9.62 -1.25
N MET A 294 -2.16 -9.04 -0.07
CA MET A 294 -3.20 -8.53 0.84
C MET A 294 -3.37 -7.02 0.69
N LEU A 295 -4.54 -6.61 0.20
CA LEU A 295 -4.88 -5.24 -0.19
C LEU A 295 -6.05 -4.64 0.62
N HIS A 296 -6.24 -5.07 1.87
CA HIS A 296 -7.30 -4.52 2.72
C HIS A 296 -7.07 -3.02 2.96
N TYR A 297 -8.08 -2.17 2.81
CA TYR A 297 -7.96 -0.73 3.07
C TYR A 297 -6.92 0.02 2.21
N VAL A 298 -6.49 -0.55 1.08
CA VAL A 298 -5.58 0.16 0.15
C VAL A 298 -6.37 1.19 -0.64
N THR A 299 -5.81 2.40 -0.77
CA THR A 299 -6.44 3.49 -1.51
C THR A 299 -5.68 3.78 -2.80
N PHE A 300 -6.41 3.88 -3.91
CA PHE A 300 -5.87 4.12 -5.24
C PHE A 300 -6.32 5.45 -5.89
N PRO A 301 -6.64 6.55 -5.19
CA PRO A 301 -7.24 7.71 -5.84
C PRO A 301 -6.38 8.29 -6.98
N GLN A 302 -6.96 8.39 -8.19
CA GLN A 302 -6.27 8.88 -9.39
C GLN A 302 -5.02 8.09 -9.77
N THR A 303 -5.01 6.78 -9.48
CA THR A 303 -3.90 5.88 -9.77
C THR A 303 -4.11 5.17 -11.09
N ASP A 304 -3.06 5.03 -11.89
CA ASP A 304 -3.09 4.21 -13.10
C ASP A 304 -2.73 2.77 -12.77
N LEU A 305 -3.68 1.85 -12.99
CA LEU A 305 -3.51 0.40 -12.77
C LEU A 305 -3.47 -0.37 -14.09
N SER A 306 -3.36 0.30 -15.24
CA SER A 306 -3.46 -0.35 -16.56
C SER A 306 -2.53 -1.57 -16.66
N HIS A 307 -3.07 -2.70 -17.10
CA HIS A 307 -2.32 -3.97 -17.20
C HIS A 307 -1.76 -4.54 -15.89
N ALA A 308 -2.17 -4.04 -14.73
CA ALA A 308 -1.79 -4.65 -13.46
C ALA A 308 -2.45 -6.02 -13.27
N ASN A 309 -1.72 -6.96 -12.67
CA ASN A 309 -2.23 -8.29 -12.34
C ASN A 309 -2.60 -8.35 -10.87
N LEU A 310 -3.90 -8.39 -10.55
CA LEU A 310 -4.42 -8.51 -9.20
C LEU A 310 -4.88 -9.93 -8.85
N SER A 311 -4.53 -10.93 -9.65
CA SER A 311 -5.07 -12.28 -9.51
C SER A 311 -4.85 -12.85 -8.09
N ARG A 312 -5.88 -13.51 -7.56
CA ARG A 312 -5.88 -14.10 -6.19
C ARG A 312 -5.58 -13.15 -5.02
N SER A 313 -5.49 -11.84 -5.26
CA SER A 313 -5.33 -10.87 -4.18
C SER A 313 -6.57 -10.82 -3.28
N ARG A 314 -6.38 -10.39 -2.03
CA ARG A 314 -7.43 -10.27 -1.01
C ARG A 314 -7.71 -8.81 -0.72
N CYS A 315 -8.96 -8.36 -0.88
CA CYS A 315 -9.32 -6.95 -0.72
C CYS A 315 -10.69 -6.79 -0.03
N ASN A 316 -10.83 -5.87 0.93
CA ASN A 316 -12.10 -5.68 1.65
C ASN A 316 -12.80 -4.35 1.31
N ASP A 317 -12.22 -3.55 0.40
CA ASP A 317 -12.59 -2.15 0.19
C ASP A 317 -13.27 -1.86 -1.15
N LYS A 318 -13.98 -0.73 -1.19
CA LYS A 318 -14.56 -0.16 -2.40
C LYS A 318 -13.44 0.46 -3.26
N PHE A 319 -12.98 -0.24 -4.29
CA PHE A 319 -12.08 0.35 -5.30
C PHE A 319 -12.79 1.52 -6.00
N GLY A 320 -12.24 2.73 -5.82
CA GLY A 320 -12.81 3.98 -6.32
C GLY A 320 -12.20 4.49 -7.62
N THR A 321 -11.47 3.65 -8.36
CA THR A 321 -10.74 4.05 -9.58
C THR A 321 -11.22 3.31 -10.81
N ARG A 322 -11.31 4.05 -11.92
CA ARG A 322 -11.42 3.51 -13.28
C ARG A 322 -10.23 2.59 -13.54
N CYS A 323 -10.44 1.28 -13.42
CA CYS A 323 -9.42 0.26 -13.65
C CYS A 323 -9.91 -0.68 -14.77
N ASP A 324 -10.44 -0.09 -15.85
CA ASP A 324 -11.12 -0.84 -16.92
C ASP A 324 -10.19 -1.05 -18.15
N ASN A 325 -8.94 -0.57 -18.10
CA ASN A 325 -7.96 -0.75 -19.18
C ASN A 325 -6.99 -1.90 -18.87
N GLY A 326 -7.47 -3.13 -19.04
CA GLY A 326 -6.61 -4.33 -19.10
C GLY A 326 -6.07 -4.87 -17.77
N CYS A 327 -6.62 -4.48 -16.63
CA CYS A 327 -6.29 -5.08 -15.33
C CYS A 327 -6.80 -6.52 -15.25
N ASP A 328 -5.98 -7.46 -14.77
CA ASP A 328 -6.43 -8.83 -14.49
C ASP A 328 -6.97 -8.95 -13.05
N TRP A 329 -8.25 -9.29 -12.94
CA TRP A 329 -8.98 -9.44 -11.67
C TRP A 329 -9.28 -10.90 -11.28
N GLN A 330 -8.66 -11.89 -11.96
CA GLN A 330 -9.03 -13.29 -11.80
C GLN A 330 -8.78 -13.81 -10.37
N GLY A 331 -9.84 -14.28 -9.70
CA GLY A 331 -9.72 -14.90 -8.37
C GLY A 331 -9.56 -13.93 -7.20
N VAL A 332 -9.77 -12.63 -7.40
CA VAL A 332 -9.75 -11.62 -6.32
C VAL A 332 -10.87 -11.91 -5.31
N LEU A 333 -10.50 -12.08 -4.04
CA LEU A 333 -11.42 -12.40 -2.95
C LEU A 333 -11.85 -11.11 -2.23
N SER A 334 -13.11 -10.69 -2.41
CA SER A 334 -13.67 -9.49 -1.76
C SER A 334 -14.81 -9.76 -0.79
N THR A 335 -14.81 -9.13 0.39
CA THR A 335 -15.94 -9.18 1.35
C THR A 335 -17.04 -8.15 1.04
N TYR A 336 -16.74 -7.06 0.32
CA TYR A 336 -17.71 -6.03 -0.06
C TYR A 336 -17.51 -5.59 -1.52
N LYS A 337 -18.20 -6.22 -2.47
CA LYS A 337 -18.14 -5.80 -3.88
C LYS A 337 -19.03 -4.58 -4.10
N THR A 338 -18.43 -3.40 -4.24
CA THR A 338 -19.09 -2.23 -4.84
C THR A 338 -18.16 -1.68 -5.91
N ILE A 339 -18.36 -2.10 -7.16
CA ILE A 339 -17.58 -1.62 -8.31
C ILE A 339 -18.22 -0.33 -8.80
N GLN A 340 -17.44 0.75 -8.94
CA GLN A 340 -17.87 1.96 -9.64
C GLN A 340 -17.65 1.76 -11.15
N CYS A 341 -18.70 1.36 -11.87
CA CYS A 341 -18.62 1.18 -13.32
C CYS A 341 -18.66 2.56 -14.02
N ASN A 342 -17.53 2.98 -14.59
CA ASN A 342 -17.45 4.13 -15.51
C ASN A 342 -16.65 3.71 -16.77
N GLY A 343 -17.03 2.57 -17.36
CA GLY A 343 -16.42 1.96 -18.56
C GLY A 343 -17.19 0.71 -19.03
N ILE A 344 -16.90 0.26 -20.27
CA ILE A 344 -17.51 -0.91 -20.91
C ILE A 344 -16.84 -2.17 -20.33
N MET A 345 -17.60 -3.01 -19.61
CA MET A 345 -17.09 -4.28 -19.07
C MET A 345 -17.11 -5.41 -20.13
N SER A 346 -16.11 -6.29 -20.09
CA SER A 346 -16.05 -7.51 -20.92
C SER A 346 -16.90 -8.67 -20.35
N GLU A 347 -17.21 -9.68 -21.16
CA GLU A 347 -18.11 -10.81 -20.81
C GLU A 347 -17.59 -11.66 -19.61
N GLU A 348 -16.27 -11.72 -19.41
CA GLU A 348 -15.65 -12.43 -18.28
C GLU A 348 -15.73 -11.65 -16.96
N GLU A 349 -15.73 -10.31 -17.02
CA GLU A 349 -15.80 -9.43 -15.84
C GLU A 349 -17.17 -9.50 -15.13
N PHE A 350 -18.24 -9.79 -15.87
CA PHE A 350 -19.61 -9.78 -15.36
C PHE A 350 -19.96 -11.00 -14.49
N ARG A 351 -19.32 -12.15 -14.71
CA ARG A 351 -19.63 -13.42 -14.00
C ARG A 351 -19.41 -13.37 -12.49
N PHE A 352 -18.75 -12.33 -11.97
CA PHE A 352 -18.31 -12.28 -10.58
C PHE A 352 -18.94 -11.14 -9.74
N VAL A 353 -19.85 -10.32 -10.30
CA VAL A 353 -20.46 -9.18 -9.59
C VAL A 353 -21.63 -9.64 -8.71
N ARG A 354 -21.50 -9.57 -7.38
CA ARG A 354 -22.58 -9.93 -6.43
C ARG A 354 -23.45 -8.74 -5.96
N HIS A 355 -23.03 -7.49 -6.16
CA HIS A 355 -23.80 -6.29 -5.81
C HIS A 355 -23.34 -5.05 -6.60
N VAL A 356 -24.28 -4.22 -7.06
CA VAL A 356 -24.08 -2.96 -7.79
C VAL A 356 -24.73 -1.82 -6.99
N ASP A 357 -24.07 -0.68 -6.81
CA ASP A 357 -24.61 0.51 -6.13
C ASP A 357 -25.38 1.40 -7.13
N PRO A 358 -26.72 1.49 -7.01
CA PRO A 358 -27.57 2.10 -8.03
C PRO A 358 -27.53 3.64 -8.06
N MET A 359 -26.94 4.32 -7.07
CA MET A 359 -26.90 5.80 -7.04
C MET A 359 -25.79 6.43 -7.90
N LYS A 360 -24.90 5.64 -8.50
CA LYS A 360 -23.71 6.15 -9.22
C LYS A 360 -23.58 5.70 -10.68
N CYS A 361 -24.51 4.91 -11.22
CA CYS A 361 -24.52 4.55 -12.64
C CYS A 361 -25.04 5.73 -13.48
N ASN A 362 -24.13 6.46 -14.14
CA ASN A 362 -24.50 7.51 -15.08
C ASN A 362 -24.81 6.92 -16.46
N GLN A 363 -25.83 7.50 -17.09
CA GLN A 363 -26.43 7.13 -18.37
C GLN A 363 -25.40 6.94 -19.50
N SER A 364 -24.99 5.71 -19.81
CA SER A 364 -24.32 5.35 -21.08
C SER A 364 -24.17 3.84 -21.27
N LEU A 365 -25.27 3.09 -21.15
CA LEU A 365 -25.32 1.65 -21.48
C LEU A 365 -26.47 1.39 -22.45
N VAL A 366 -26.43 2.02 -23.62
CA VAL A 366 -27.24 1.62 -24.77
C VAL A 366 -26.40 1.75 -26.03
N ARG A 367 -25.72 0.66 -26.41
CA ARG A 367 -25.42 0.31 -27.80
C ARG A 367 -24.96 -1.15 -27.82
N ASN A 368 -25.63 -1.95 -28.64
CA ASN A 368 -25.43 -3.39 -28.90
C ASN A 368 -26.25 -4.35 -28.02
N ASN A 369 -27.58 -4.27 -28.19
CA ASN A 369 -28.58 -5.34 -28.15
C ASN A 369 -28.70 -6.35 -26.99
N TRP A 370 -27.86 -6.37 -25.97
CA TRP A 370 -28.04 -7.28 -24.83
C TRP A 370 -28.24 -6.45 -23.56
N ALA A 371 -29.39 -6.60 -22.90
CA ALA A 371 -29.74 -5.87 -21.68
C ALA A 371 -29.84 -6.83 -20.49
N VAL A 372 -28.90 -6.70 -19.54
CA VAL A 372 -29.04 -7.18 -18.16
C VAL A 372 -28.78 -5.99 -17.25
N LEU A 373 -29.74 -5.65 -16.39
CA LEU A 373 -29.51 -4.70 -15.30
C LEU A 373 -30.34 -5.11 -14.07
N VAL A 374 -29.61 -5.49 -13.02
CA VAL A 374 -30.09 -5.72 -11.65
C VAL A 374 -29.97 -4.40 -10.90
N GLY A 375 -31.08 -3.88 -10.38
CA GLY A 375 -31.08 -2.72 -9.50
C GLY A 375 -32.48 -2.28 -9.10
N SER A 376 -32.84 -2.56 -7.85
CA SER A 376 -34.03 -2.04 -7.18
C SER A 376 -33.99 -0.52 -7.06
N PHE A 377 -35.01 0.18 -7.56
CA PHE A 377 -35.19 1.62 -7.36
C PHE A 377 -36.41 1.92 -6.49
N LEU A 378 -36.17 2.65 -5.39
CA LEU A 378 -37.17 3.42 -4.65
C LEU A 378 -37.38 4.74 -5.39
N TYR A 379 -38.53 4.90 -6.05
CA TYR A 379 -39.02 6.21 -6.48
C TYR A 379 -40.25 6.55 -5.63
N LYS A 380 -40.15 7.61 -4.84
CA LYS A 380 -41.29 8.25 -4.16
C LYS A 380 -41.63 9.52 -4.95
N PRO A 381 -42.67 9.53 -5.80
CA PRO A 381 -43.31 10.78 -6.14
C PRO A 381 -44.23 11.18 -4.98
N TYR A 382 -44.29 12.48 -4.69
CA TYR A 382 -45.25 13.06 -3.75
C TYR A 382 -46.68 12.53 -4.07
N ASN A 383 -47.36 11.99 -3.05
CA ASN A 383 -48.78 11.54 -3.04
C ASN A 383 -49.18 10.31 -3.89
N SER A 384 -48.52 9.15 -3.73
CA SER A 384 -49.13 7.85 -4.11
C SER A 384 -48.62 6.68 -3.26
N ASN A 385 -49.50 5.71 -2.96
CA ASN A 385 -49.21 4.48 -2.23
C ASN A 385 -48.24 3.61 -3.05
N GLY A 386 -47.12 3.19 -2.43
CA GLY A 386 -45.91 2.74 -3.11
C GLY A 386 -45.99 1.39 -3.84
N VAL A 387 -45.28 1.32 -4.98
CA VAL A 387 -44.99 0.12 -5.77
C VAL A 387 -43.48 -0.18 -5.65
N SER A 388 -43.10 -1.44 -5.55
CA SER A 388 -41.70 -1.92 -5.69
C SER A 388 -41.58 -2.82 -6.93
N MET A 389 -40.56 -2.55 -7.75
CA MET A 389 -40.33 -3.04 -9.13
C MET A 389 -39.62 -4.40 -9.18
N CYS A 390 -39.76 -5.16 -10.29
CA CYS A 390 -39.12 -6.46 -10.52
C CYS A 390 -38.19 -6.45 -11.75
N VAL A 391 -37.09 -7.22 -11.68
CA VAL A 391 -35.96 -7.31 -12.63
C VAL A 391 -36.09 -8.57 -13.50
N LEU A 392 -35.76 -8.45 -14.78
CA LEU A 392 -35.67 -9.56 -15.75
C LEU A 392 -34.30 -10.25 -15.67
N VAL A 393 -34.28 -11.58 -15.55
CA VAL A 393 -33.08 -12.41 -15.78
C VAL A 393 -33.43 -13.45 -16.82
N SER A 394 -32.69 -13.44 -17.94
CA SER A 394 -32.69 -14.51 -18.93
C SER A 394 -31.26 -15.00 -19.07
N THR A 395 -31.04 -16.31 -18.92
CA THR A 395 -29.80 -16.97 -19.34
C THR A 395 -30.14 -17.97 -20.46
N PRO A 396 -29.20 -18.27 -21.39
CA PRO A 396 -29.48 -19.15 -22.52
C PRO A 396 -29.74 -20.62 -22.15
N ASP A 397 -29.37 -21.03 -20.93
CA ASP A 397 -29.23 -22.46 -20.59
C ASP A 397 -30.34 -23.04 -19.70
N PHE A 398 -31.43 -22.31 -19.40
CA PHE A 398 -32.57 -22.86 -18.64
C PHE A 398 -33.93 -22.44 -19.22
N PRO A 399 -34.80 -23.38 -19.68
CA PRO A 399 -36.08 -23.06 -20.33
C PRO A 399 -37.22 -22.75 -19.33
N VAL A 400 -36.93 -22.45 -18.07
CA VAL A 400 -37.94 -22.05 -17.08
C VAL A 400 -37.52 -20.73 -16.44
N SER A 401 -38.07 -19.64 -16.96
CA SER A 401 -37.89 -18.30 -16.38
C SER A 401 -38.74 -18.18 -15.11
N TYR A 402 -38.10 -18.04 -13.96
CA TYR A 402 -38.78 -17.69 -12.70
C TYR A 402 -38.69 -16.19 -12.47
N LEU A 403 -39.83 -15.51 -12.44
CA LEU A 403 -39.93 -14.18 -11.87
C LEU A 403 -40.42 -14.36 -10.42
N VAL A 404 -39.78 -13.69 -9.46
CA VAL A 404 -40.21 -13.65 -8.06
C VAL A 404 -40.32 -12.19 -7.66
N ALA A 405 -41.56 -11.70 -7.55
CA ALA A 405 -41.83 -10.35 -7.05
C ALA A 405 -42.26 -10.45 -5.58
N SER A 406 -41.59 -9.68 -4.71
CA SER A 406 -42.01 -9.44 -3.33
C SER A 406 -42.60 -8.03 -3.27
N VAL A 407 -43.92 -7.92 -3.06
CA VAL A 407 -44.58 -6.62 -2.91
C VAL A 407 -44.88 -6.39 -1.44
N ASN A 408 -44.29 -5.34 -0.87
CA ASN A 408 -44.56 -4.90 0.50
C ASN A 408 -45.61 -3.78 0.48
N ILE A 409 -46.77 -4.05 1.06
CA ILE A 409 -47.88 -3.09 1.09
C ILE A 409 -47.98 -2.50 2.49
N SER A 410 -47.77 -1.19 2.60
CA SER A 410 -48.01 -0.40 3.80
C SER A 410 -49.49 0.01 3.87
N VAL A 411 -50.20 -0.41 4.92
CA VAL A 411 -51.64 -0.16 5.09
C VAL A 411 -51.87 1.16 5.84
N SER A 412 -52.68 2.07 5.29
CA SER A 412 -52.93 3.38 5.90
C SER A 412 -53.83 3.30 7.16
N GLN A 413 -53.83 4.35 7.98
CA GLN A 413 -54.62 4.40 9.23
C GLN A 413 -56.13 4.32 9.00
N SER A 414 -56.64 4.85 7.87
CA SER A 414 -58.04 4.74 7.48
C SER A 414 -58.41 3.34 6.98
N GLN A 415 -57.50 2.64 6.31
CA GLN A 415 -57.67 1.24 5.88
C GLN A 415 -57.61 0.25 7.05
N ARG A 416 -56.83 0.55 8.10
CA ARG A 416 -56.78 -0.25 9.35
C ARG A 416 -58.14 -0.34 10.07
N ASN A 417 -59.01 0.66 9.92
CA ASN A 417 -60.34 0.65 10.52
C ASN A 417 -61.32 -0.33 9.82
N PHE A 418 -61.14 -0.58 8.52
CA PHE A 418 -61.94 -1.57 7.77
C PHE A 418 -61.48 -3.01 8.00
N VAL A 419 -60.19 -3.22 8.33
CA VAL A 419 -59.64 -4.55 8.66
C VAL A 419 -60.14 -5.05 10.02
N LYS A 420 -60.50 -4.14 10.94
CA LYS A 420 -60.99 -4.50 12.30
C LYS A 420 -62.38 -5.16 12.33
N THR A 421 -63.22 -4.97 11.32
CA THR A 421 -64.61 -5.50 11.31
C THR A 421 -64.75 -6.86 10.62
N GLY A 422 -63.67 -7.41 10.04
CA GLY A 422 -63.68 -8.73 9.41
C GLY A 422 -64.25 -8.79 7.98
N ASP A 423 -64.63 -7.66 7.38
CA ASP A 423 -65.27 -7.57 6.06
C ASP A 423 -64.46 -6.76 5.03
N ALA A 424 -63.17 -7.03 4.95
CA ALA A 424 -62.29 -6.49 3.91
C ALA A 424 -61.76 -7.61 3.00
N VAL A 425 -61.79 -7.39 1.68
CA VAL A 425 -61.15 -8.26 0.68
C VAL A 425 -59.95 -7.53 0.09
N LEU A 426 -58.82 -8.21 0.03
CA LEU A 426 -57.63 -7.75 -0.71
C LEU A 426 -57.88 -8.00 -2.21
N VAL A 427 -57.87 -6.95 -3.02
CA VAL A 427 -58.03 -7.06 -4.47
C VAL A 427 -56.69 -6.74 -5.12
N VAL A 428 -56.16 -7.72 -5.84
CA VAL A 428 -54.93 -7.56 -6.63
C VAL A 428 -55.34 -7.58 -8.11
N ARG A 429 -55.08 -6.50 -8.83
CA ARG A 429 -55.27 -6.45 -10.29
C ARG A 429 -53.92 -6.55 -10.96
N VAL A 430 -53.84 -7.46 -11.93
CA VAL A 430 -52.64 -7.68 -12.74
C VAL A 430 -53.09 -7.75 -14.20
N ARG A 431 -52.43 -6.98 -15.06
CA ARG A 431 -52.59 -7.03 -16.51
C ARG A 431 -51.35 -7.66 -17.13
N MET A 432 -51.54 -8.66 -17.99
CA MET A 432 -50.43 -9.50 -18.49
C MET A 432 -50.59 -9.90 -19.96
N SER A 433 -49.47 -10.32 -20.56
CA SER A 433 -49.46 -10.92 -21.89
C SER A 433 -50.27 -12.23 -21.94
N PRO A 434 -50.98 -12.55 -23.05
CA PRO A 434 -51.80 -13.76 -23.14
C PRO A 434 -51.00 -15.07 -23.05
N GLY A 435 -51.48 -16.03 -22.24
CA GLY A 435 -50.90 -17.39 -22.14
C GLY A 435 -50.10 -17.69 -20.86
N LEU A 436 -50.14 -16.81 -19.86
CA LEU A 436 -49.41 -16.94 -18.59
C LEU A 436 -50.31 -17.43 -17.45
N ALA A 437 -49.73 -18.20 -16.52
CA ALA A 437 -50.36 -18.60 -15.26
C ALA A 437 -49.62 -17.98 -14.06
N VAL A 438 -50.36 -17.49 -13.07
CA VAL A 438 -49.82 -16.82 -11.88
C VAL A 438 -50.23 -17.57 -10.62
N VAL A 439 -49.28 -17.80 -9.71
CA VAL A 439 -49.55 -18.28 -8.35
C VAL A 439 -49.23 -17.15 -7.36
N ILE A 440 -50.25 -16.63 -6.69
CA ILE A 440 -50.10 -15.62 -5.64
C ILE A 440 -50.13 -16.33 -4.29
N ASN A 441 -48.99 -16.40 -3.59
CA ASN A 441 -48.91 -16.98 -2.26
C ASN A 441 -48.96 -15.84 -1.24
N VAL A 442 -50.11 -15.72 -0.56
CA VAL A 442 -50.25 -14.88 0.63
C VAL A 442 -49.88 -15.77 1.81
N THR A 443 -48.95 -15.34 2.66
CA THR A 443 -48.57 -16.10 3.87
C THR A 443 -49.68 -16.04 4.92
N ASP A 444 -50.79 -16.70 4.61
CA ASP A 444 -51.61 -17.54 5.49
C ASP A 444 -52.64 -18.27 4.60
N THR A 445 -52.64 -19.60 4.70
CA THR A 445 -53.33 -20.60 3.87
C THR A 445 -54.69 -20.18 3.29
N LEU A 446 -54.91 -20.27 1.96
CA LEU A 446 -56.24 -20.39 1.32
C LEU A 446 -56.26 -20.95 -0.12
N ASN A 447 -57.44 -21.49 -0.46
CA ASN A 447 -57.81 -22.19 -1.69
C ASN A 447 -58.05 -21.27 -2.90
N PHE A 448 -57.79 -21.80 -4.09
CA PHE A 448 -57.92 -21.12 -5.39
C PHE A 448 -59.18 -21.53 -6.17
N HIS A 449 -59.77 -20.57 -6.89
CA HIS A 449 -60.64 -20.84 -8.03
C HIS A 449 -60.05 -20.17 -9.28
N PRO A 450 -59.57 -20.92 -10.28
CA PRO A 450 -59.08 -20.34 -11.53
C PRO A 450 -60.26 -19.86 -12.38
N ILE A 451 -60.22 -18.60 -12.82
CA ILE A 451 -61.10 -18.11 -13.89
C ILE A 451 -60.34 -18.34 -15.19
N LYS A 452 -60.83 -19.26 -16.03
CA LYS A 452 -60.34 -19.42 -17.41
C LYS A 452 -60.98 -18.35 -18.27
N ASN A 453 -60.13 -17.66 -19.04
CA ASN A 453 -60.45 -16.74 -20.14
C ASN A 453 -60.83 -15.30 -19.76
N SER A 454 -59.84 -14.52 -19.35
CA SER A 454 -59.70 -13.12 -19.74
C SER A 454 -58.27 -12.68 -19.42
N ALA A 455 -57.67 -11.83 -20.26
CA ALA A 455 -56.30 -11.31 -20.11
C ALA A 455 -56.10 -10.40 -18.87
N ASP A 456 -57.09 -10.35 -17.98
CA ASP A 456 -57.16 -9.40 -16.89
C ASP A 456 -57.82 -10.14 -15.69
N PHE A 457 -57.25 -9.96 -14.50
CA PHE A 457 -57.78 -10.32 -13.16
C PHE A 457 -57.44 -11.71 -12.57
N VAL A 458 -56.68 -11.69 -11.47
CA VAL A 458 -56.51 -12.81 -10.52
C VAL A 458 -57.01 -12.36 -9.15
N LEU A 459 -58.11 -12.97 -8.65
CA LEU A 459 -58.64 -12.65 -7.32
C LEU A 459 -58.10 -13.64 -6.27
N ALA A 460 -57.28 -13.16 -5.33
CA ALA A 460 -56.87 -13.93 -4.16
C ALA A 460 -57.69 -13.52 -2.93
N LYS A 461 -58.23 -14.48 -2.18
CA LYS A 461 -59.06 -14.22 -0.99
C LYS A 461 -58.36 -14.74 0.27
N SER A 462 -57.98 -13.85 1.20
CA SER A 462 -57.54 -14.22 2.55
C SER A 462 -58.74 -14.30 3.50
N LYS A 463 -58.77 -15.24 4.46
CA LYS A 463 -59.87 -15.41 5.43
C LYS A 463 -59.69 -14.53 6.65
N ARG A 464 -58.48 -14.06 6.98
CA ARG A 464 -58.22 -13.22 8.16
C ARG A 464 -56.95 -12.40 7.96
N LEU A 465 -57.09 -11.08 7.93
CA LEU A 465 -55.98 -10.16 8.16
C LEU A 465 -55.93 -9.84 9.66
N TYR A 466 -54.77 -9.99 10.29
CA TYR A 466 -54.62 -9.67 11.72
C TYR A 466 -54.85 -8.16 11.96
N PRO A 467 -55.63 -7.77 12.98
CA PRO A 467 -56.06 -6.38 13.17
C PRO A 467 -54.94 -5.37 13.43
N ASN A 468 -53.71 -5.84 13.66
CA ASN A 468 -52.52 -5.02 13.93
C ASN A 468 -51.41 -5.16 12.87
N ALA A 469 -51.67 -5.83 11.74
CA ALA A 469 -50.68 -5.98 10.67
C ALA A 469 -50.39 -4.62 10.01
N THR A 470 -49.14 -4.15 10.09
CA THR A 470 -48.69 -2.89 9.47
C THR A 470 -48.16 -3.07 8.06
N HIS A 471 -47.79 -4.31 7.70
CA HIS A 471 -47.20 -4.68 6.42
C HIS A 471 -47.79 -6.02 5.96
N ILE A 472 -48.16 -6.12 4.68
CA ILE A 472 -48.54 -7.38 4.03
C ILE A 472 -47.49 -7.67 2.96
N GLN A 473 -46.90 -8.86 3.01
CA GLN A 473 -45.95 -9.34 2.01
C GLN A 473 -46.65 -10.31 1.05
N LEU A 474 -46.65 -9.98 -0.23
CA LEU A 474 -47.17 -10.85 -1.29
C LEU A 474 -46.00 -11.46 -2.07
N LEU A 475 -46.00 -12.79 -2.18
CA LEU A 475 -45.05 -13.51 -3.03
C LEU A 475 -45.77 -13.99 -4.30
N ILE A 476 -45.38 -13.46 -5.45
CA ILE A 476 -45.95 -13.85 -6.74
C ILE A 476 -44.92 -14.70 -7.50
N LYS A 477 -45.31 -15.93 -7.85
CA LYS A 477 -44.49 -16.85 -8.66
C LYS A 477 -45.10 -16.98 -10.06
N TYR A 478 -44.23 -16.88 -11.07
CA TYR A 478 -44.61 -16.96 -12.48
C TYR A 478 -44.06 -18.23 -13.13
N PHE A 479 -44.81 -18.78 -14.10
CA PHE A 479 -44.39 -19.87 -14.96
C PHE A 479 -44.66 -19.51 -16.42
N ALA A 480 -43.61 -19.48 -17.25
CA ALA A 480 -43.75 -19.36 -18.70
C ALA A 480 -43.77 -20.76 -19.34
N ALA A 481 -44.69 -21.00 -20.27
CA ALA A 481 -44.66 -22.21 -21.08
C ALA A 481 -43.51 -22.12 -22.11
N PRO A 482 -42.78 -23.21 -22.39
CA PRO A 482 -41.53 -23.20 -23.15
C PRO A 482 -41.62 -22.73 -24.62
N SER A 483 -42.80 -22.37 -25.14
CA SER A 483 -43.04 -22.10 -26.56
C SER A 483 -43.32 -20.62 -26.92
N GLN A 484 -43.17 -19.66 -26.00
CA GLN A 484 -43.35 -18.23 -26.32
C GLN A 484 -42.01 -17.51 -26.42
N SER A 485 -41.59 -17.20 -27.66
CA SER A 485 -40.46 -16.33 -27.96
C SER A 485 -40.94 -14.88 -28.12
N GLY A 486 -40.88 -14.12 -27.04
CA GLY A 486 -41.18 -12.69 -27.03
C GLY A 486 -40.92 -12.11 -25.64
N PRO A 487 -40.61 -10.81 -25.53
CA PRO A 487 -40.41 -10.20 -24.23
C PRO A 487 -41.72 -10.23 -23.43
N LEU A 488 -41.67 -10.84 -22.24
CA LEU A 488 -42.79 -10.92 -21.30
C LEU A 488 -42.81 -9.64 -20.46
N TRP A 489 -43.94 -8.94 -20.43
CA TRP A 489 -44.06 -7.68 -19.69
C TRP A 489 -45.17 -7.76 -18.64
N LEU A 490 -44.89 -7.16 -17.50
CA LEU A 490 -45.87 -6.85 -16.46
C LEU A 490 -46.15 -5.36 -16.54
N ASP A 491 -47.31 -4.98 -17.07
CA ASP A 491 -47.65 -3.56 -17.29
C ASP A 491 -47.86 -2.82 -15.95
N TYR A 492 -48.63 -3.41 -15.04
CA TYR A 492 -48.83 -2.87 -13.70
C TYR A 492 -49.36 -3.91 -12.70
N ILE A 493 -49.15 -3.61 -11.41
CA ILE A 493 -49.83 -4.26 -10.28
C ILE A 493 -50.55 -3.16 -9.51
N ASP A 494 -51.87 -3.28 -9.39
CA ASP A 494 -52.68 -2.40 -8.54
C ASP A 494 -53.24 -3.21 -7.37
N VAL A 495 -53.06 -2.70 -6.15
CA VAL A 495 -53.48 -3.36 -4.92
C VAL A 495 -54.39 -2.46 -4.12
N GLY A 496 -55.65 -2.88 -4.00
CA GLY A 496 -56.68 -2.19 -3.24
C GLY A 496 -57.23 -3.02 -2.08
N VAL A 497 -57.75 -2.34 -1.07
CA VAL A 497 -58.60 -2.93 -0.03
C VAL A 497 -60.02 -2.45 -0.31
N ALA A 498 -60.94 -3.38 -0.55
CA ALA A 498 -62.35 -3.06 -0.83
C ALA A 498 -63.27 -3.65 0.24
N PRO A 499 -64.40 -2.98 0.58
CA PRO A 499 -65.43 -3.56 1.40
C PRO A 499 -66.04 -4.78 0.70
N ARG A 500 -66.36 -5.81 1.47
CA ARG A 500 -67.01 -7.03 0.95
C ARG A 500 -68.37 -6.65 0.33
N PRO A 501 -68.64 -6.94 -0.96
CA PRO A 501 -69.97 -6.70 -1.51
C PRO A 501 -71.00 -7.58 -0.78
N PRO A 502 -72.25 -7.12 -0.57
CA PRO A 502 -73.30 -7.94 0.01
C PRO A 502 -73.47 -9.20 -0.85
N GLN A 503 -73.56 -10.37 -0.20
CA GLN A 503 -73.75 -11.63 -0.90
C GLN A 503 -75.09 -11.60 -1.65
N VAL A 504 -75.04 -11.37 -2.96
CA VAL A 504 -76.14 -11.78 -3.82
C VAL A 504 -75.94 -13.28 -4.08
N SER A 505 -76.81 -14.09 -3.48
CA SER A 505 -76.91 -15.51 -3.77
C SER A 505 -77.33 -15.69 -5.23
N HIS A 506 -76.40 -16.05 -6.10
CA HIS A 506 -76.75 -16.57 -7.42
C HIS A 506 -76.26 -18.01 -7.55
N ASP A 507 -77.24 -18.88 -7.35
CA ASP A 507 -77.40 -20.19 -7.94
C ASP A 507 -76.82 -20.23 -9.37
N LEU A 508 -75.82 -21.08 -9.56
CA LEU A 508 -75.00 -21.22 -10.78
C LEU A 508 -75.65 -22.15 -11.81
N SER A 509 -76.99 -22.23 -11.84
CA SER A 509 -77.75 -23.12 -12.72
C SER A 509 -78.27 -22.46 -14.01
N SER A 510 -78.00 -21.17 -14.26
CA SER A 510 -78.50 -20.52 -15.47
C SER A 510 -77.56 -19.46 -16.07
N PHE A 511 -76.49 -19.88 -16.74
CA PHE A 511 -75.92 -19.13 -17.88
C PHE A 511 -75.26 -20.11 -18.86
N LYS A 512 -76.09 -20.67 -19.74
CA LYS A 512 -75.71 -21.24 -21.04
C LYS A 512 -75.89 -20.15 -22.11
N ARG A 513 -74.80 -19.60 -22.62
CA ARG A 513 -74.46 -19.36 -24.04
C ARG A 513 -73.32 -18.36 -24.14
#